data_AF-A0A7J8GRW8-F1
#
_entry.id   AF-A0A7J8GRW8-F1
#
_cell.length_a   1.000
_cell.length_b   1.000
_cell.length_c   1.000
_cell.angle_alpha   90.00
_cell.angle_beta   90.00
_cell.angle_gamma   90.00
#
_symmetry.space_group_name_H-M   'P 1'
#
loop_
_entity.id
_entity.type
_entity.pdbx_description
1 polymer ?
#
loop_
_entity_poly.entity_id
_entity_poly.type
_entity_poly.pdbx_seq_one_letter_code
_entity_poly.pdbx_strand_id
1 'polypeptide(L)'
;MMKLKSNQTRTYDGDGYKKRAACLCFRSESEEEVLLVSSSRHPDRWIVPGGGMEPEEEPSVAAAREVCEEVCPEKRHTMPCNREPVLSV
;
A
#
# COMPACT_ATOMS: atom_id res chain seq x y z
N MET A 1 10.25 -13.97 2.78
CA MET A 1 11.33 -13.09 2.26
C MET A 1 10.89 -11.66 2.54
N MET A 2 11.64 -10.87 3.31
CA MET A 2 11.26 -9.46 3.53
C MET A 2 11.42 -8.67 2.23
N LYS A 3 10.39 -7.93 1.79
CA LYS A 3 10.53 -6.91 0.73
C LYS A 3 11.49 -5.83 1.26
N LEU A 4 12.78 -5.95 0.96
CA LEU A 4 13.76 -4.91 1.22
C LEU A 4 13.50 -3.78 0.21
N LYS A 5 12.73 -2.76 0.62
CA LYS A 5 12.67 -1.49 -0.09
C LYS A 5 13.96 -0.73 0.26
N SER A 6 14.98 -0.82 -0.59
CA SER A 6 16.34 -0.38 -0.27
C SER A 6 16.49 1.13 -0.07
N ASN A 7 15.50 1.94 -0.46
CA ASN A 7 15.58 3.41 -0.46
C ASN A 7 14.51 4.11 0.40
N GLN A 8 13.70 3.38 1.17
CA GLN A 8 12.69 4.03 2.02
C GLN A 8 13.22 4.37 3.41
N THR A 9 13.37 5.68 3.67
CA THR A 9 13.69 6.22 4.99
C THR A 9 12.48 6.05 5.91
N ARG A 10 12.68 5.44 7.08
CA ARG A 10 11.61 5.27 8.08
C ARG A 10 11.41 6.57 8.84
N THR A 11 10.18 7.05 8.90
CA THR A 11 9.78 8.20 9.72
C THR A 11 9.04 7.77 10.98
N TYR A 12 9.09 8.61 12.01
CA TYR A 12 8.49 8.38 13.33
C TYR A 12 7.75 9.64 13.80
N ASP A 13 6.72 9.47 14.63
CA ASP A 13 6.05 10.57 15.31
C ASP A 13 6.80 11.00 16.59
N GLY A 14 6.24 11.98 17.32
CA GLY A 14 6.84 12.51 18.55
C GLY A 14 6.93 11.49 19.70
N ASP A 15 6.12 10.43 19.65
CA ASP A 15 6.09 9.36 20.64
C ASP A 15 6.97 8.16 20.23
N GLY A 16 7.59 8.21 19.05
CA GLY A 16 8.49 7.19 18.54
C GLY A 16 7.80 6.05 17.78
N TYR A 17 6.50 6.16 17.46
CA TYR A 17 5.83 5.20 16.59
C TYR A 17 6.19 5.44 15.13
N LYS A 18 6.36 4.36 14.37
CA LYS A 18 6.65 4.45 12.94
C LYS A 18 5.43 4.98 12.20
N LYS A 19 5.59 6.08 11.45
CA LYS A 19 4.54 6.62 10.59
C LYS A 19 4.28 5.68 9.40
N ARG A 20 3.02 5.34 9.19
CA ARG A 20 2.56 4.43 8.13
C ARG A 20 1.30 4.96 7.49
N ALA A 21 1.13 4.62 6.22
CA ALA A 21 -0.06 4.93 5.44
C ALA A 21 -0.50 3.67 4.68
N ALA A 22 -1.81 3.53 4.51
CA ALA A 22 -2.45 2.40 3.83
C ALA A 22 -3.75 2.91 3.19
N CYS A 23 -4.26 2.21 2.18
CA CYS A 23 -5.61 2.48 1.66
C CYS A 23 -6.46 1.23 1.72
N LEU A 24 -7.77 1.43 1.93
CA LEU A 24 -8.76 0.44 1.52
C LEU A 24 -9.02 0.63 0.03
N CYS A 25 -8.65 -0.35 -0.77
CA CYS A 25 -8.84 -0.34 -2.21
C CYS A 25 -10.15 -1.06 -2.54
N PHE A 26 -11.21 -0.30 -2.78
CA PHE A 26 -12.51 -0.86 -3.11
C PHE A 26 -12.64 -1.15 -4.60
N ARG A 27 -13.39 -2.21 -4.94
CA ARG A 27 -13.72 -2.53 -6.35
C ARG A 27 -14.57 -1.43 -7.01
N SER A 28 -15.43 -0.78 -6.24
CA SER A 28 -16.44 0.19 -6.68
C SER A 28 -16.77 1.18 -5.57
N GLU A 29 -17.47 2.26 -5.92
CA GLU A 29 -17.98 3.28 -4.97
C GLU A 29 -18.99 2.73 -3.95
N SER A 30 -19.50 1.51 -4.15
CA SER A 30 -20.36 0.84 -3.17
C SER A 30 -19.62 0.32 -1.94
N GLU A 31 -18.28 0.27 -1.98
CA GLU A 31 -17.41 -0.18 -0.87
C GLU A 31 -17.69 -1.60 -0.34
N GLU A 32 -18.32 -2.47 -1.14
CA GLU A 32 -18.72 -3.83 -0.72
C GLU A 32 -17.57 -4.85 -0.78
N GLU A 33 -16.58 -4.61 -1.64
CA GLU A 33 -15.45 -5.51 -1.84
C GLU A 33 -14.13 -4.75 -1.73
N VAL A 34 -13.22 -5.25 -0.90
CA VAL A 34 -11.88 -4.67 -0.65
C VAL A 34 -10.77 -5.60 -1.16
N LEU A 35 -9.73 -5.00 -1.72
CA LEU A 35 -8.54 -5.71 -2.15
C LEU A 35 -7.52 -5.85 -1.01
N LEU A 36 -7.05 -7.08 -0.80
CA LEU A 36 -5.98 -7.40 0.14
C LEU A 36 -4.77 -7.97 -0.60
N VAL A 37 -3.59 -7.80 -0.03
CA VAL A 37 -2.34 -8.39 -0.53
C VAL A 37 -1.83 -9.45 0.42
N SER A 38 -1.07 -10.43 -0.09
CA SER A 38 -0.48 -11.46 0.76
C SER A 38 0.72 -10.90 1.53
N SER A 39 0.85 -11.30 2.81
CA SER A 39 1.96 -10.84 3.64
C SER A 39 3.30 -11.40 3.15
N SER A 40 4.31 -10.53 3.05
CA SER A 40 5.67 -10.92 2.64
C SER A 40 6.35 -11.93 3.59
N ARG A 41 5.95 -11.95 4.87
CA ARG A 41 6.49 -12.85 5.90
C ARG A 41 5.66 -14.11 6.08
N HIS A 42 4.34 -14.00 5.90
CA HIS A 42 3.38 -15.09 6.12
C HIS A 42 2.42 -15.15 4.93
N PRO A 43 2.79 -15.86 3.83
CA PRO A 43 2.00 -15.86 2.58
C PRO A 43 0.57 -16.37 2.72
N ASP A 44 0.27 -17.10 3.80
CA ASP A 44 -1.03 -17.58 4.23
C ASP A 44 -1.94 -16.49 4.82
N ARG A 45 -1.40 -15.29 5.06
CA ARG A 45 -2.10 -14.16 5.67
C ARG A 45 -2.31 -13.04 4.66
N TRP A 46 -3.48 -12.43 4.76
CA TRP A 46 -3.87 -11.26 3.98
C TRP A 46 -3.70 -9.99 4.82
N ILE A 47 -3.20 -8.94 4.19
CA ILE A 47 -2.99 -7.63 4.80
C ILE A 47 -3.55 -6.54 3.90
N VAL A 48 -3.93 -5.41 4.50
CA VAL A 48 -4.25 -4.19 3.75
C VAL A 48 -2.96 -3.66 3.12
N PRO A 49 -2.96 -3.28 1.83
CA PRO A 49 -1.79 -2.71 1.18
C PRO A 49 -1.38 -1.40 1.85
N GLY A 50 -0.10 -1.25 2.16
CA GLY A 50 0.39 -0.09 2.90
C GLY A 50 1.78 -0.24 3.50
N GLY A 51 2.45 0.89 3.74
CA GLY A 51 3.85 0.90 4.12
C GLY A 51 4.26 2.10 4.96
N GLY A 52 5.52 2.50 4.84
CA GLY A 52 6.08 3.60 5.62
C GLY A 52 5.91 4.92 4.90
N MET A 53 5.67 5.98 5.66
CA MET A 53 5.73 7.34 5.12
C MET A 53 7.19 7.78 4.96
N GLU A 54 7.49 8.45 3.86
CA GLU A 54 8.77 9.12 3.65
C GLU A 54 8.82 10.50 4.36
N PRO A 55 10.01 11.10 4.57
CA PRO A 55 10.13 12.43 5.16
C PRO A 55 9.38 13.48 4.33
N GLU A 56 8.67 14.39 5.00
CA GLU A 56 7.85 15.45 4.35
C GLU A 56 6.76 14.94 3.39
N GLU A 57 6.43 13.64 3.42
CA GLU A 57 5.37 13.05 2.59
C GLU A 57 4.00 13.19 3.26
N GLU A 58 2.99 13.64 2.51
CA GLU A 58 1.61 13.67 2.96
C GLU A 58 1.04 12.24 3.09
N PRO A 59 0.21 11.93 4.11
CA PRO A 59 -0.33 10.59 4.32
C PRO A 59 -1.06 10.00 3.10
N SER A 60 -1.83 10.83 2.38
CA SER A 60 -2.56 10.41 1.18
C SER A 60 -1.64 10.04 0.01
N VAL A 61 -0.55 10.79 -0.15
CA VAL A 61 0.48 10.51 -1.15
C VAL A 61 1.21 9.21 -0.80
N ALA A 62 1.59 9.03 0.46
CA ALA A 62 2.22 7.82 0.96
C ALA A 62 1.33 6.59 0.75
N ALA A 63 0.03 6.71 1.06
CA ALA A 63 -0.93 5.62 0.90
C ALA A 63 -1.09 5.20 -0.57
N ALA A 64 -1.28 6.16 -1.49
CA ALA A 64 -1.40 5.90 -2.91
C ALA A 64 -0.13 5.26 -3.51
N ARG A 65 1.06 5.77 -3.12
CA ARG A 65 2.35 5.21 -3.54
C ARG A 65 2.51 3.76 -3.07
N GLU A 66 2.23 3.49 -1.80
CA GLU A 66 2.34 2.15 -1.22
C GLU A 66 1.40 1.13 -1.88
N VAL A 67 0.15 1.53 -2.11
CA VAL A 67 -0.82 0.71 -2.86
C VAL A 67 -0.29 0.40 -4.25
N CYS A 68 0.19 1.40 -4.98
CA CYS A 68 0.74 1.21 -6.32
C CYS A 68 1.90 0.19 -6.30
N GLU A 69 2.83 0.29 -5.35
CA GLU A 69 3.97 -0.61 -5.21
C GLU A 69 3.58 -2.07 -4.86
N GLU A 70 2.46 -2.28 -4.17
CA GLU A 70 2.05 -3.61 -3.70
C GLU A 70 0.99 -4.27 -4.58
N VAL A 71 0.18 -3.47 -5.27
CA VAL A 71 -1.00 -3.92 -6.03
C VAL A 71 -0.81 -3.77 -7.53
N CYS A 72 -0.05 -2.78 -8.01
CA CYS A 72 0.05 -2.52 -9.44
C CYS A 72 1.02 -3.52 -10.12
N PRO A 73 0.55 -4.34 -11.07
CA PRO A 73 1.34 -5.40 -11.68
C PRO A 73 2.19 -4.93 -12.87
N GLU A 74 2.67 -3.68 -12.93
CA GLU A 74 3.55 -3.25 -14.04
C GLU A 74 4.91 -3.98 -14.08
N LYS A 75 5.17 -4.84 -13.09
CA LYS A 75 6.32 -5.77 -13.05
C LYS A 75 6.00 -7.21 -13.50
N ARG A 76 4.76 -7.55 -13.88
CA ARG A 76 4.41 -8.86 -14.47
C ARG A 76 3.45 -8.63 -15.63
N HIS A 77 3.90 -8.96 -16.84
CA HIS A 77 3.09 -8.92 -18.06
C HIS A 77 1.75 -9.65 -17.86
N THR A 78 0.68 -8.94 -17.49
CA THR A 78 -0.72 -9.18 -17.85
C THR A 78 -1.63 -8.21 -17.08
N MET A 79 -2.48 -7.53 -17.84
CA MET A 79 -3.60 -6.64 -17.47
C MET A 79 -3.28 -5.14 -17.37
N PRO A 80 -3.92 -4.29 -18.21
CA PRO A 80 -3.89 -2.85 -18.03
C PRO A 80 -4.69 -2.49 -16.76
N CYS A 81 -4.11 -1.67 -15.90
CA CYS A 81 -4.77 -1.02 -14.77
C CYS A 81 -5.78 0.03 -15.28
N ASN A 82 -6.79 -0.39 -16.05
CA ASN A 82 -7.83 0.47 -16.63
C ASN A 82 -9.05 0.64 -15.71
N ARG A 83 -8.94 0.29 -14.43
CA ARG A 83 -9.90 0.66 -13.41
C ARG A 83 -9.11 1.27 -12.27
N GLU A 84 -9.24 2.58 -12.11
CA GLU A 84 -8.74 3.26 -10.92
C GLU A 84 -9.51 2.69 -9.71
N PRO A 85 -8.85 1.98 -8.78
CA PRO A 85 -9.52 1.55 -7.56
C PRO A 85 -9.97 2.79 -6.80
N VAL A 86 -11.14 2.74 -6.17
CA VAL A 86 -11.55 3.79 -5.23
C VAL A 86 -10.65 3.64 -4.01
N LEU A 87 -9.76 4.62 -3.81
CA LEU A 87 -8.82 4.65 -2.70
C LEU A 87 -9.43 5.46 -1.55
N SER A 88 -9.73 4.79 -0.46
CA SER A 88 -10.06 5.45 0.80
C SER A 88 -8.80 5.45 1.67
N VAL A 89 -8.21 6.64 1.84
CA VAL A 89 -7.00 6.94 2.65
C VAL A 89 -7.39 7.15 4.11
#